data_AF-A0AAD3STU9-F1
#
_entry.id   AF-A0AAD3STU9-F1
#
_cell.length_a   1.000
_cell.length_b   1.000
_cell.length_c   1.000
_cell.angle_alpha   90.00
_cell.angle_beta   90.00
_cell.angle_gamma   90.00
#
_symmetry.space_group_name_H-M   'P 1'
#
loop_
_entity.id
_entity.type
_entity.pdbx_description
1 polymer ?
#
loop_
_entity_poly.entity_id
_entity_poly.type
_entity_poly.pdbx_seq_one_letter_code
_entity_poly.pdbx_strand_id
1 'polypeptide(L)'
;MQVGIIGMYPTQHRAYQDGIDNLLVLLVGGIPIAMPTVLSVTMIVEFHYLTEQGAITKRMTTIKKMAGMEVLCGNKTGALTLNKLTVDKSLIEVYPKNVDQDALVLLVTSASRVENQDPIDASVVNMLGDPKEARTGIKGVVILLELCQT
;
A
#
# COMPACT_ATOMS: atom_id res chain seq x y z
N MET A 1 28.19 -19.29 -28.51
CA MET A 1 28.24 -18.77 -29.89
C MET A 1 29.68 -18.73 -30.44
N GLN A 2 30.67 -18.17 -29.74
CA GLN A 2 32.06 -18.08 -30.21
C GLN A 2 32.81 -19.43 -30.31
N VAL A 3 32.50 -20.41 -29.46
CA VAL A 3 33.24 -21.70 -29.38
C VAL A 3 33.07 -22.55 -30.64
N GLY A 4 31.91 -22.50 -31.31
CA GLY A 4 31.65 -23.29 -32.53
C GLY A 4 32.41 -22.79 -33.75
N ILE A 5 32.57 -21.46 -33.88
CA ILE A 5 33.23 -20.83 -35.03
C ILE A 5 34.76 -21.01 -34.94
N ILE A 6 35.32 -20.85 -33.74
CA ILE A 6 36.76 -21.07 -33.48
C ILE A 6 37.11 -22.55 -33.64
N GLY A 7 36.17 -23.48 -33.35
CA GLY A 7 36.35 -24.91 -33.56
C GLY A 7 36.32 -25.33 -35.05
N MET A 8 35.47 -24.72 -35.88
CA MET A 8 35.37 -25.05 -37.31
C MET A 8 36.58 -24.62 -38.15
N TYR A 9 37.25 -23.54 -37.75
CA TYR A 9 38.39 -22.96 -38.48
C TYR A 9 39.64 -23.89 -38.56
N PRO A 10 40.09 -24.53 -37.45
CA PRO A 10 41.21 -25.46 -37.50
C PRO A 10 40.84 -26.85 -38.00
N THR A 11 39.58 -27.31 -37.85
CA THR A 11 39.23 -28.70 -38.15
C THR A 11 38.73 -28.95 -39.59
N GLN A 12 38.29 -27.93 -40.33
CA GLN A 12 37.55 -28.16 -41.59
C GLN A 12 38.09 -27.45 -42.84
N HIS A 13 39.14 -26.60 -42.77
CA HIS A 13 39.73 -25.90 -43.94
C HIS A 13 38.67 -25.34 -44.94
N ARG A 14 37.54 -24.85 -44.42
CA ARG A 14 36.44 -24.29 -45.21
C ARG A 14 36.77 -22.88 -45.69
N ALA A 15 36.18 -22.49 -46.81
CA ALA A 15 36.33 -21.15 -47.36
C ALA A 15 35.84 -20.09 -46.35
N TYR A 16 36.54 -18.96 -46.29
CA TYR A 16 36.20 -17.83 -45.39
C TYR A 16 34.74 -17.36 -45.54
N GLN A 17 34.16 -17.51 -46.73
CA GLN A 17 32.78 -17.16 -47.05
C GLN A 17 31.76 -18.01 -46.25
N ASP A 18 31.95 -19.34 -46.20
CA ASP A 18 31.07 -20.24 -45.44
C ASP A 18 31.09 -19.93 -43.92
N GLY A 19 32.24 -19.47 -43.41
CA GLY A 19 32.39 -19.06 -42.02
C GLY A 19 31.61 -17.79 -41.67
N ILE A 20 31.58 -16.82 -42.60
CA ILE A 20 30.81 -15.58 -42.46
C ILE A 20 29.31 -15.86 -42.55
N ASP A 21 28.88 -16.68 -43.50
CA ASP A 21 27.46 -17.01 -43.67
C ASP A 21 26.90 -17.72 -42.44
N ASN A 22 27.64 -18.68 -41.88
CA ASN A 22 27.25 -19.35 -40.63
C ASN A 22 27.21 -18.37 -39.44
N LEU A 23 28.18 -17.46 -39.33
CA LEU A 23 28.16 -16.43 -38.28
C LEU A 23 26.94 -15.52 -38.42
N LEU A 24 26.57 -15.12 -39.64
CA LEU A 24 25.41 -14.28 -39.91
C LEU A 24 24.11 -14.96 -39.52
N VAL A 25 23.93 -16.24 -39.88
CA VAL A 25 22.73 -17.01 -39.52
C VAL A 25 22.62 -17.20 -38.00
N LEU A 26 23.72 -17.49 -37.30
CA LEU A 26 23.74 -17.57 -35.85
C LEU A 26 23.46 -16.22 -35.17
N LEU A 27 23.92 -15.11 -35.75
CA LEU A 27 23.66 -13.77 -35.23
C LEU A 27 22.18 -13.40 -35.40
N VAL A 28 21.62 -13.59 -36.60
CA VAL A 28 20.21 -13.27 -36.90
C VAL A 28 19.25 -14.15 -36.10
N GLY A 29 19.54 -15.46 -35.96
CA GLY A 29 18.73 -16.37 -35.15
C GLY A 29 18.93 -16.23 -33.64
N GLY A 30 20.08 -15.73 -33.21
CA GLY A 30 20.46 -15.63 -31.80
C GLY A 30 19.93 -14.40 -31.09
N ILE A 31 19.57 -13.33 -31.81
CA ILE A 31 19.04 -12.09 -31.21
C ILE A 31 17.53 -12.28 -30.97
N PRO A 32 17.06 -12.33 -29.71
CA PRO A 32 15.66 -12.59 -29.41
C PRO A 32 14.84 -11.30 -29.50
N ILE A 33 14.66 -10.77 -30.72
CA ILE A 33 13.95 -9.49 -30.98
C ILE A 33 12.50 -9.52 -30.48
N ALA A 34 11.87 -10.71 -30.47
CA ALA A 34 10.49 -10.88 -30.02
C ALA A 34 10.33 -10.95 -28.49
N MET A 35 11.39 -11.28 -27.73
CA MET A 35 11.27 -11.47 -26.28
C MET A 35 10.77 -10.20 -25.54
N PRO A 36 11.28 -8.99 -25.81
CA PRO A 36 10.81 -7.78 -25.14
C PRO A 36 9.31 -7.49 -25.36
N THR A 37 8.82 -7.78 -26.56
CA THR A 37 7.42 -7.57 -26.94
C THR A 37 6.52 -8.54 -26.19
N VAL A 38 6.86 -9.83 -26.16
CA VAL A 38 6.06 -10.85 -25.47
C VAL A 38 5.98 -10.55 -23.98
N LEU A 39 7.10 -10.21 -23.34
CA LEU A 39 7.13 -9.84 -21.93
C LEU A 39 6.24 -8.62 -21.62
N SER A 40 6.24 -7.62 -22.52
CA SER A 40 5.41 -6.42 -22.36
C SER A 40 3.92 -6.73 -22.42
N VAL A 41 3.50 -7.59 -23.36
CA VAL A 41 2.09 -8.01 -23.48
C VAL A 41 1.67 -8.84 -22.27
N THR A 42 2.52 -9.76 -21.81
CA THR A 42 2.23 -10.57 -20.62
C THR A 42 2.03 -9.69 -19.39
N MET A 43 2.88 -8.67 -19.17
CA MET A 43 2.71 -7.73 -18.05
C MET A 43 1.38 -6.96 -18.08
N ILE A 44 0.87 -6.63 -19.27
CA ILE A 44 -0.43 -5.96 -19.42
C ILE A 44 -1.58 -6.89 -19.04
N VAL A 45 -1.52 -8.14 -19.50
CA VAL A 45 -2.54 -9.16 -19.17
C VAL A 45 -2.55 -9.45 -17.67
N GLU A 46 -1.37 -9.62 -17.06
CA GLU A 46 -1.23 -9.81 -15.62
C GLU A 46 -1.75 -8.61 -14.82
N PHE A 47 -1.46 -7.39 -15.27
CA PHE A 47 -1.97 -6.17 -14.64
C PHE A 47 -3.50 -6.10 -14.67
N HIS A 48 -4.13 -6.47 -15.80
CA HIS A 48 -5.58 -6.52 -15.91
C HIS A 48 -6.17 -7.51 -14.90
N TYR A 49 -5.61 -8.72 -14.84
CA TYR A 49 -6.04 -9.75 -13.91
C TYR A 49 -5.91 -9.33 -12.43
N LEU A 50 -4.82 -8.65 -12.06
CA LEU A 50 -4.64 -8.11 -10.70
C LEU A 50 -5.66 -7.01 -10.38
N THR A 51 -6.00 -6.18 -11.37
CA THR A 51 -7.00 -5.11 -11.21
C THR A 51 -8.39 -5.69 -10.98
N GLU A 52 -8.76 -6.78 -11.65
CA GLU A 52 -10.02 -7.51 -11.41
C GLU A 52 -10.10 -8.08 -9.99
N GLN A 53 -8.95 -8.38 -9.36
CA GLN A 53 -8.87 -8.80 -7.95
C GLN A 53 -8.82 -7.61 -6.97
N GLY A 54 -8.92 -6.37 -7.45
CA GLY A 54 -8.87 -5.16 -6.62
C GLY A 54 -7.46 -4.69 -6.25
N ALA A 55 -6.41 -5.26 -6.84
CA ALA A 55 -5.03 -4.85 -6.61
C ALA A 55 -4.53 -3.92 -7.73
N ILE A 56 -4.40 -2.62 -7.42
CA ILE A 56 -3.97 -1.61 -8.38
C ILE A 56 -2.50 -1.25 -8.16
N THR A 57 -1.64 -1.58 -9.11
CA THR A 57 -0.21 -1.22 -9.06
C THR A 57 0.10 0.01 -9.92
N LYS A 58 0.83 0.99 -9.37
CA LYS A 58 1.25 2.21 -10.11
C LYS A 58 2.31 1.95 -11.19
N ARG A 59 3.07 0.86 -11.08
CA ARG A 59 4.16 0.51 -12.00
C ARG A 59 4.09 -0.98 -12.34
N MET A 60 4.14 -1.33 -13.64
CA MET A 60 4.15 -2.72 -14.09
C MET A 60 5.35 -3.52 -13.53
N THR A 61 6.49 -2.86 -13.30
CA THR A 61 7.67 -3.51 -12.70
C THR A 61 7.45 -3.97 -11.26
N THR A 62 6.48 -3.40 -10.56
CA THR A 62 6.12 -3.83 -9.20
C THR A 62 5.49 -5.23 -9.22
N ILE A 63 4.76 -5.59 -10.27
CA ILE A 63 4.12 -6.91 -10.42
C ILE A 63 5.18 -8.02 -10.31
N LYS A 64 6.27 -7.89 -11.06
CA LYS A 64 7.40 -8.83 -11.00
C LYS A 64 8.08 -8.87 -9.63
N LYS A 65 8.17 -7.73 -8.94
CA LYS A 65 8.76 -7.68 -7.58
C LYS A 65 7.87 -8.37 -6.55
N MET A 66 6.55 -8.26 -6.68
CA MET A 66 5.60 -8.95 -5.80
C MET A 66 5.71 -10.47 -5.94
N ALA A 67 5.98 -10.99 -7.14
CA ALA A 67 6.16 -12.42 -7.37
C ALA A 67 7.38 -13.02 -6.63
N GLY A 68 8.40 -12.21 -6.32
CA GLY A 68 9.59 -12.62 -5.55
C GLY A 68 9.58 -12.13 -4.09
N MET A 69 8.43 -11.70 -3.57
CA MET A 69 8.34 -11.16 -2.22
C MET A 69 8.28 -12.27 -1.19
N GLU A 70 9.24 -12.32 -0.28
CA GLU A 70 9.30 -13.31 0.80
C GLU A 70 8.74 -12.79 2.13
N VAL A 71 8.82 -11.47 2.36
CA VAL A 71 8.34 -10.83 3.60
C VAL A 71 7.39 -9.69 3.24
N LEU A 72 6.19 -9.73 3.84
CA LEU A 72 5.20 -8.67 3.76
C LEU A 72 5.12 -7.94 5.11
N CYS A 73 5.62 -6.70 5.14
CA CYS A 73 5.45 -5.83 6.29
C CYS A 73 4.12 -5.08 6.16
N GLY A 74 3.10 -5.53 6.89
CA GLY A 74 1.80 -4.85 6.95
C GLY A 74 1.74 -3.84 8.09
N ASN A 75 1.23 -2.64 7.81
CA ASN A 75 0.89 -1.67 8.87
C ASN A 75 -0.28 -2.20 9.70
N LYS A 76 -0.23 -2.04 11.02
CA LYS A 76 -1.32 -2.49 11.90
C LYS A 76 -2.56 -1.62 11.72
N THR A 77 -2.44 -0.31 11.97
CA THR A 77 -3.55 0.64 11.87
C THR A 77 -3.89 0.89 10.41
N GLY A 78 -5.14 0.64 10.02
CA GLY A 78 -5.64 0.91 8.67
C GLY A 78 -5.37 -0.18 7.64
N ALA A 79 -4.65 -1.26 7.99
CA ALA A 79 -4.51 -2.44 7.14
C ALA A 79 -4.91 -3.75 7.85
N LEU A 80 -4.41 -4.01 9.06
CA LEU A 80 -4.85 -5.17 9.86
C LEU A 80 -6.07 -4.87 10.73
N THR A 81 -6.22 -3.62 11.18
CA THR A 81 -7.34 -3.19 12.02
C THR A 81 -8.33 -2.36 11.22
N LEU A 82 -9.63 -2.51 11.53
CA LEU A 82 -10.73 -1.81 10.86
C LEU A 82 -10.82 -0.31 11.21
N ASN A 83 -9.79 0.26 11.88
CA ASN A 83 -9.76 1.64 12.35
C ASN A 83 -11.06 2.09 13.06
N LYS A 84 -11.75 1.13 13.70
CA LYS A 84 -12.97 1.32 14.48
C LYS A 84 -12.63 1.06 15.93
N LEU A 85 -12.28 2.14 16.62
CA LEU A 85 -11.97 2.10 18.04
C LEU A 85 -13.28 2.06 18.83
N THR A 86 -13.32 1.24 19.88
CA THR A 86 -14.42 1.19 20.84
C THR A 86 -13.82 1.37 22.22
N VAL A 87 -14.49 2.13 23.07
CA VAL A 87 -14.03 2.39 24.44
C VAL A 87 -15.05 1.80 25.40
N ASP A 88 -14.55 1.01 26.34
CA ASP A 88 -15.33 0.44 27.41
C ASP A 88 -15.34 1.40 28.61
N LYS A 89 -16.53 1.87 28.99
CA LYS A 89 -16.70 2.81 30.11
C LYS A 89 -16.23 2.22 31.45
N SER A 90 -16.27 0.89 31.60
CA SER A 90 -15.87 0.22 32.83
C SER A 90 -14.38 0.27 33.11
N LEU A 91 -13.55 0.52 32.09
CA LEU A 91 -12.10 0.58 32.18
C LEU A 91 -11.56 2.01 32.35
N ILE A 92 -12.43 3.00 32.48
CA ILE A 92 -12.05 4.41 32.59
C ILE A 92 -11.69 4.74 34.05
N GLU A 93 -10.41 4.97 34.31
CA GLU A 93 -9.91 5.46 35.60
C GLU A 93 -9.89 7.00 35.63
N VAL A 94 -10.56 7.60 36.62
CA VAL A 94 -10.61 9.05 36.81
C VAL A 94 -9.65 9.46 37.93
N TYR A 95 -8.59 10.18 37.57
CA TYR A 95 -7.58 10.67 38.53
C TYR A 95 -8.07 11.81 39.45
N PRO A 96 -8.82 12.82 38.98
CA PRO A 96 -9.40 13.81 39.88
C PRO A 96 -10.61 13.22 40.63
N LYS A 97 -10.50 13.07 41.96
CA LYS A 97 -11.56 12.53 42.84
C LYS A 97 -12.89 13.30 42.84
N ASN A 98 -12.94 14.46 42.21
CA ASN A 98 -14.09 15.38 42.24
C ASN A 98 -14.86 15.42 40.91
N VAL A 99 -14.55 14.51 39.99
CA VAL A 99 -15.19 14.42 38.67
C VAL A 99 -15.78 13.02 38.52
N ASP A 100 -17.06 12.98 38.15
CA ASP A 100 -17.76 11.74 37.83
C ASP A 100 -17.40 11.23 36.43
N GLN A 101 -17.49 9.91 36.20
CA GLN A 101 -17.15 9.30 34.91
C GLN A 101 -18.01 9.86 33.77
N ASP A 102 -19.29 10.11 34.01
CA ASP A 102 -20.20 10.66 32.99
C ASP A 102 -19.87 12.13 32.65
N ALA A 103 -19.45 12.92 33.65
CA ALA A 103 -18.98 14.28 33.45
C ALA A 103 -17.68 14.33 32.62
N LEU A 104 -16.77 13.37 32.85
CA LEU A 104 -15.55 13.24 32.06
C LEU A 104 -15.85 12.88 30.60
N VAL A 105 -16.72 11.90 30.36
CA VAL A 105 -17.12 11.51 29.00
C VAL A 105 -17.76 12.68 28.24
N LEU A 106 -18.61 13.47 28.90
CA LEU A 106 -19.21 14.66 28.30
C LEU A 106 -18.15 15.69 27.90
N LEU A 107 -17.19 15.98 28.80
CA LEU A 107 -16.07 16.90 28.55
C LEU A 107 -15.21 16.48 27.35
N VAL A 108 -14.83 15.20 27.30
CA VAL A 108 -14.00 14.66 26.21
C VAL A 108 -14.79 14.70 24.90
N THR A 109 -16.08 14.36 24.92
CA THR A 109 -16.92 14.40 23.72
C THR A 109 -17.15 15.82 23.21
N SER A 110 -17.26 16.79 24.10
CA SER A 110 -17.37 18.22 23.75
C SER A 110 -16.07 18.80 23.17
N ALA A 111 -14.91 18.24 23.53
CA ALA A 111 -13.62 18.60 22.93
C ALA A 111 -13.39 17.94 21.56
N SER A 112 -14.04 16.79 21.31
CA SER A 112 -13.98 16.08 20.03
C SER A 112 -14.81 16.75 18.93
N ARG A 113 -14.27 16.74 17.71
CA ARG A 113 -14.95 17.34 16.55
C ARG A 113 -15.90 16.33 15.93
N VAL A 114 -17.21 16.48 16.18
CA VAL A 114 -18.26 15.63 15.58
C VAL A 114 -18.25 15.63 14.05
N GLU A 115 -17.75 16.69 13.42
CA GLU A 115 -17.64 16.82 11.96
C GLU A 115 -16.40 16.11 11.38
N ASN A 116 -15.41 15.82 12.22
CA ASN A 116 -14.18 15.18 11.82
C ASN A 116 -14.34 13.66 11.97
N GLN A 117 -14.05 12.91 10.90
CA GLN A 117 -14.20 11.44 10.89
C GLN A 117 -12.98 10.72 11.43
N ASP A 118 -12.30 11.31 12.42
CA ASP A 118 -11.16 10.66 13.04
C ASP A 118 -11.65 9.47 13.89
N PRO A 119 -11.02 8.28 13.77
CA PRO A 119 -11.40 7.06 14.50
C PRO A 119 -11.53 7.24 16.00
N ILE A 120 -10.68 8.11 16.57
CA ILE A 120 -10.62 8.41 17.99
C ILE A 120 -11.82 9.28 18.36
N ASP A 121 -12.03 10.39 17.66
CA ASP A 121 -13.18 11.29 17.88
C ASP A 121 -14.50 10.54 17.71
N ALA A 122 -14.62 9.71 16.68
CA ALA A 122 -15.79 8.88 16.45
C ALA A 122 -16.03 7.89 17.61
N SER A 123 -14.97 7.28 18.15
CA SER A 123 -15.09 6.35 19.28
C SER A 123 -15.55 7.04 20.57
N VAL A 124 -15.10 8.28 20.80
CA VAL A 124 -15.50 9.10 21.94
C VAL A 124 -16.96 9.53 21.80
N VAL A 125 -17.37 10.04 20.63
CA VAL A 125 -18.75 10.45 20.38
C VAL A 125 -19.74 9.28 20.52
N ASN A 126 -19.34 8.09 20.08
CA ASN A 126 -20.13 6.87 20.22
C ASN A 126 -20.24 6.37 21.69
N MET A 127 -19.49 6.93 22.65
CA MET A 127 -19.70 6.63 24.06
C MET A 127 -20.97 7.28 24.61
N LEU A 128 -21.48 8.35 24.00
CA LEU A 128 -22.75 8.95 24.37
C LEU A 128 -23.90 8.19 23.69
N GLY A 129 -25.02 8.04 24.41
CA GLY A 129 -26.24 7.47 23.84
C GLY A 129 -26.83 8.35 22.75
N ASP A 130 -26.74 9.67 22.92
CA ASP A 130 -27.19 10.67 21.95
C ASP A 130 -26.05 11.66 21.59
N PRO A 131 -25.57 11.69 20.33
CA PRO A 131 -24.49 12.58 19.90
C PRO A 131 -24.89 14.08 19.92
N LYS A 132 -26.17 14.38 20.12
CA LYS A 132 -26.68 15.76 20.28
C LYS A 132 -26.41 16.33 21.67
N GLU A 133 -26.30 15.47 22.68
CA GLU A 133 -25.96 15.89 24.05
C GLU A 133 -24.56 16.50 24.11
N ALA A 134 -23.63 16.01 23.30
CA ALA A 134 -22.28 16.57 23.16
C ALA A 134 -22.24 18.07 22.83
N ARG A 135 -23.29 18.60 22.18
CA ARG A 135 -23.42 20.02 21.77
C ARG A 135 -24.51 20.78 22.54
N THR A 136 -25.25 20.13 23.43
CA THR A 136 -26.36 20.76 24.16
C THR A 136 -25.79 21.64 25.27
N GLY A 137 -25.49 22.90 24.93
CA GLY A 137 -24.85 23.89 25.82
C GLY A 137 -23.67 24.63 25.18
N ILE A 138 -23.20 24.19 24.02
CA ILE A 138 -22.06 24.77 23.32
C ILE A 138 -22.55 25.69 22.21
N LYS A 139 -22.81 26.95 22.54
CA LYS A 139 -22.86 28.05 21.57
C LYS A 139 -21.43 28.57 21.37
N GLY A 140 -20.70 28.02 20.40
CA GLY A 140 -19.49 28.64 19.87
C GLY A 140 -18.15 28.27 20.52
N VAL A 141 -17.82 26.98 20.67
CA VAL A 141 -16.44 26.56 21.00
C VAL A 141 -15.63 26.46 19.70
N VAL A 142 -15.35 27.62 19.12
CA VAL A 142 -14.20 27.81 18.22
C VAL A 142 -13.00 28.39 18.98
N ILE A 143 -13.15 28.76 20.27
CA ILE A 143 -12.22 29.69 20.91
C ILE A 143 -11.29 29.09 21.99
N LEU A 144 -11.57 27.91 22.59
CA LEU A 144 -10.73 27.45 23.73
C LEU A 144 -9.55 26.53 23.40
N LEU A 145 -9.40 26.04 22.16
CA LEU A 145 -8.26 25.22 21.76
C LEU A 145 -7.00 26.03 21.39
N GLU A 146 -7.11 27.36 21.22
CA GLU A 146 -5.93 28.23 21.02
C GLU A 146 -5.11 28.48 22.29
N LEU A 147 -5.63 28.15 23.49
CA LEU A 147 -4.89 28.35 24.74
C LEU A 147 -3.90 27.22 25.08
N CYS A 148 -3.83 26.15 24.28
CA CYS A 148 -2.92 25.01 24.53
C CYS A 148 -1.88 24.79 23.42
N GLN A 149 -1.79 25.70 22.43
CA GLN A 149 -0.73 25.70 21.41
C GLN A 149 0.40 26.70 21.70
N THR A 150 0.67 27.03 22.97
CA THR A 150 1.89 27.75 23.38
C THR A 150 2.83 26.85 24.17
#